data_AF-A0A845RYX0-F1
#
_entry.id   AF-A0A845RYX0-F1
#
_cell.length_a   1.000
_cell.length_b   1.000
_cell.length_c   1.000
_cell.angle_alpha   90.00
_cell.angle_beta   90.00
_cell.angle_gamma   90.00
#
_symmetry.space_group_name_H-M   'P 1'
#
loop_
_entity.id
_entity.type
_entity.pdbx_description
1 polymer ?
#
loop_
_entity_poly.entity_id
_entity_poly.type
_entity_poly.pdbx_seq_one_letter_code
_entity_poly.pdbx_strand_id
1 'polypeptide(L)' 'ELAVIGSGDVLSGIITSLVGKNKMSAFDGACAGVWLHSYAARMIKKGLIAEDIIKNLPKALEQLDKKYN' A
#
# COMPACT_ATOMS: atom_id res chain seq x y z
N GLU A 1 8.80 7.59 -7.51
CA GLU A 1 10.02 7.32 -6.72
C GLU A 1 9.55 6.80 -5.37
N LEU A 2 10.06 5.68 -4.86
CA LEU A 2 9.62 5.05 -3.59
C LEU A 2 10.76 4.94 -2.54
N ALA A 3 11.97 5.34 -2.93
CA ALA A 3 13.17 5.32 -2.10
C ALA A 3 13.18 6.52 -1.13
N VAL A 4 12.12 6.65 -0.35
CA VAL A 4 11.92 7.70 0.66
C VAL A 4 12.04 7.06 2.04
N ILE A 5 12.64 7.78 2.99
CA ILE A 5 12.79 7.29 4.36
C ILE A 5 11.41 6.95 4.96
N GLY A 6 11.30 5.79 5.60
CA GLY A 6 10.05 5.32 6.22
C GLY A 6 9.04 4.62 5.29
N SER A 7 9.24 4.58 3.96
CA SER A 7 8.32 3.85 3.08
C SER A 7 8.29 2.34 3.35
N GLY A 8 9.42 1.77 3.77
CA GLY A 8 9.51 0.36 4.18
C GLY A 8 8.65 0.04 5.42
N ASP A 9 8.53 0.97 6.36
CA ASP A 9 7.70 0.81 7.56
C ASP A 9 6.22 0.79 7.17
N VAL A 10 5.82 1.70 6.27
CA VAL A 10 4.47 1.74 5.69
C VAL A 10 4.14 0.44 4.97
N LEU A 11 5.04 -0.03 4.10
CA LEU A 11 4.86 -1.30 3.38
C LEU A 11 4.69 -2.49 4.35
N SER A 12 5.52 -2.55 5.39
CA SER A 12 5.45 -3.60 6.40
C SER A 12 4.11 -3.58 7.15
N GLY A 13 3.61 -2.39 7.51
CA GLY A 13 2.29 -2.23 8.12
C GLY A 13 1.15 -2.70 7.22
N ILE A 14 1.22 -2.38 5.91
CA ILE A 14 0.23 -2.85 4.94
C ILE A 14 0.24 -4.39 4.85
N ILE A 15 1.41 -5.00 4.63
CA ILE A 15 1.53 -6.46 4.48
C ILE A 15 1.03 -7.18 5.73
N THR A 16 1.45 -6.73 6.93
CA THR A 16 1.03 -7.34 8.19
C THR A 16 -0.48 -7.23 8.42
N SER A 17 -1.13 -6.15 7.97
CA SER A 17 -2.59 -6.00 8.06
C SER A 17 -3.38 -6.96 7.16
N LEU A 18 -2.77 -7.36 6.03
CA LEU A 18 -3.33 -8.28 5.03
C LEU A 18 -3.09 -9.74 5.40
N VAL A 19 -1.96 -10.05 6.02
CA VAL A 19 -1.67 -11.40 6.54
C VAL A 19 -2.35 -11.64 7.89
N GLY A 20 -2.48 -10.59 8.71
CA GLY A 20 -3.04 -10.65 10.05
C GLY A 20 -4.42 -11.30 10.10
N LYS A 21 -4.66 -12.12 11.13
CA LYS A 21 -5.86 -12.98 11.28
C LYS A 21 -6.11 -13.93 10.10
N ASN A 22 -5.06 -14.32 9.36
CA ASN A 22 -5.10 -15.25 8.23
C ASN A 22 -6.05 -14.82 7.09
N LYS A 23 -6.18 -13.51 6.84
CA LYS A 23 -6.99 -13.03 5.69
C LYS A 23 -6.35 -13.41 4.35
N MET A 24 -5.02 -13.51 4.31
CA MET A 24 -4.23 -13.91 3.12
C MET A 24 -3.02 -14.76 3.55
N SER A 25 -2.49 -15.56 2.62
CA SER A 25 -1.18 -16.20 2.80
C SER A 25 -0.08 -15.13 2.88
N ALA A 26 1.08 -15.46 3.46
CA ALA A 26 2.20 -14.52 3.55
C ALA A 26 2.64 -14.02 2.16
N PHE A 27 2.65 -14.91 1.17
CA PHE A 27 3.01 -14.57 -0.20
C PHE A 27 1.97 -13.66 -0.84
N ASP A 28 0.69 -14.00 -0.76
CA ASP A 28 -0.38 -13.19 -1.35
C ASP A 28 -0.49 -11.82 -0.68
N GLY A 29 -0.36 -11.78 0.65
CA GLY A 29 -0.35 -10.54 1.41
C GLY A 29 0.84 -9.65 1.07
N ALA A 30 2.02 -10.22 0.81
CA ALA A 30 3.18 -9.49 0.32
C ALA A 30 2.95 -8.94 -1.09
N CYS A 31 2.43 -9.75 -2.02
CA CYS A 31 2.10 -9.33 -3.37
C CYS A 31 1.08 -8.19 -3.38
N ALA A 32 -0.04 -8.37 -2.68
CA ALA A 32 -1.08 -7.37 -2.55
C ALA A 32 -0.57 -6.09 -1.86
N GLY A 33 0.23 -6.24 -0.80
CA GLY A 33 0.79 -5.12 -0.06
C GLY A 33 1.76 -4.27 -0.88
N VAL A 34 2.68 -4.91 -1.63
CA VAL A 34 3.61 -4.21 -2.53
C VAL A 34 2.84 -3.49 -3.65
N TRP A 35 1.82 -4.14 -4.22
CA TRP A 35 0.99 -3.52 -5.24
C TRP A 35 0.27 -2.29 -4.69
N LEU A 36 -0.40 -2.43 -3.55
CA LEU A 36 -1.21 -1.37 -2.93
C LEU A 36 -0.35 -0.18 -2.49
N HIS A 37 0.79 -0.45 -1.85
CA HIS A 37 1.78 0.56 -1.47
C HIS A 37 2.27 1.36 -2.69
N SER A 38 2.64 0.66 -3.76
CA SER A 38 3.11 1.29 -5.00
C SER A 38 2.00 2.08 -5.71
N TYR A 39 0.76 1.57 -5.68
CA TYR A 39 -0.38 2.21 -6.30
C TYR A 39 -0.75 3.52 -5.58
N ALA A 40 -0.78 3.51 -4.24
CA ALA A 40 -1.01 4.71 -3.44
C ALA A 40 0.09 5.77 -3.67
N ALA A 41 1.36 5.35 -3.76
CA ALA A 41 2.47 6.26 -4.02
C ALA A 41 2.42 6.92 -5.41
N ARG A 42 1.94 6.20 -6.45
CA ARG A 42 1.82 6.74 -7.82
C ARG A 42 0.82 7.89 -7.95
N MET A 43 -0.05 8.09 -6.96
CA MET A 43 -0.98 9.23 -6.93
C MET A 43 -0.26 10.55 -6.63
N ILE A 44 0.97 10.48 -6.09
CA ILE A 44 1.81 11.64 -5.80
C ILE A 44 2.88 11.79 -6.88
N LYS A 45 3.17 13.05 -7.24
CA LYS A 45 4.23 13.39 -8.19
C LYS A 45 5.55 13.65 -7.44
N LYS A 46 6.19 14.79 -7.63
CA LYS A 46 7.43 15.14 -6.93
C LYS A 46 7.17 15.39 -5.44
N GLY A 47 8.14 15.02 -4.60
CA GLY A 47 8.09 15.29 -3.16
C GLY A 47 7.35 14.26 -2.32
N LEU A 48 7.19 13.02 -2.81
CA LEU A 48 6.60 11.93 -2.04
C LEU A 48 7.32 11.76 -0.69
N ILE A 49 6.56 11.67 0.39
CA ILE A 49 7.02 11.16 1.70
C ILE A 49 6.19 9.95 2.12
N ALA A 50 6.64 9.21 3.14
CA ALA A 50 5.96 8.00 3.61
C ALA A 50 4.52 8.26 4.06
N GLU A 51 4.27 9.39 4.71
CA GLU A 51 2.94 9.81 5.18
C GLU A 51 1.95 10.03 4.04
N ASP A 52 2.41 10.40 2.85
CA ASP A 52 1.53 10.57 1.70
C ASP A 52 0.99 9.24 1.20
N ILE A 53 1.78 8.17 1.30
CA ILE A 53 1.34 6.81 0.96
C ILE A 53 0.20 6.41 1.90
N ILE A 54 0.34 6.68 3.19
CA ILE A 54 -0.71 6.42 4.20
C ILE A 54 -1.97 7.22 3.87
N LYS A 55 -1.84 8.52 3.61
CA LYS A 55 -2.97 9.41 3.30
C LYS A 55 -3.74 8.98 2.04
N ASN A 56 -3.05 8.41 1.05
CA ASN A 56 -3.68 7.95 -0.19
C ASN A 56 -4.19 6.51 -0.14
N LEU A 57 -3.85 5.74 0.90
CA LEU A 57 -4.25 4.33 1.01
C LEU A 57 -5.78 4.12 0.94
N PRO A 58 -6.64 4.93 1.60
CA PRO A 58 -8.10 4.80 1.47
C PRO A 58 -8.59 5.00 0.04
N LYS A 59 -8.02 5.99 -0.68
CA LYS A 59 -8.36 6.26 -2.08
C LYS A 59 -7.91 5.13 -3.01
N ALA A 60 -6.74 4.55 -2.74
CA ALA A 60 -6.25 3.37 -3.46
C ALA A 60 -7.20 2.18 -3.31
N LEU A 61 -7.71 1.94 -2.10
CA LEU A 61 -8.69 0.88 -1.83
C LEU A 61 -10.05 1.16 -2.49
N GLU A 62 -10.55 2.39 -2.43
CA GLU A 62 -11.79 2.81 -3.11
C GLU A 62 -11.69 2.59 -4.64
N GLN A 63 -10.55 2.93 -5.25
CA GLN A 63 -10.33 2.72 -6.68
C GLN A 63 -10.21 1.24 -7.04
N LEU A 64 -9.61 0.44 -6.17
CA LEU A 64 -9.56 -1.02 -6.34
C LEU A 64 -10.97 -1.61 -6.30
N ASP A 65 -11.77 -1.23 -5.31
CA ASP A 65 -13.15 -1.67 -5.12
C ASP A 65 -13.99 -1.35 -6.38
N LYS A 66 -14.01 -0.09 -6.82
CA LYS A 66 -14.72 0.35 -8.03
C LYS A 66 -14.32 -0.35 -9.32
N LYS A 67 -13.11 -0.92 -9.38
CA LYS A 67 -12.60 -1.58 -10.58
C LYS A 67 -13.03 -3.04 -10.70
N TYR A 68 -13.28 -3.69 -9.56
CA TYR A 68 -13.47 -5.14 -9.49
C TYR A 68 -14.80 -5.55 -8.83
N ASN A 69 -15.55 -4.60 -8.27
CA ASN A 69 -16.94 -4.73 -7.83
C ASN A 69 -17.85 -3.81 -8.66
#